data_AF-A0A4Y7MPY2-F1
#
_entry.id   AF-A0A4Y7MPY2-F1
#
_cell.length_a   1.000
_cell.length_b   1.000
_cell.length_c   1.000
_cell.angle_alpha   90.00
_cell.angle_beta   90.00
_cell.angle_gamma   90.00
#
_symmetry.space_group_name_H-M   'P 1'
#
loop_
_entity.id
_entity.type
_entity.pdbx_description
1 polymer ?
#
loop_
_entity_poly.entity_id
_entity_poly.type
_entity_poly.pdbx_seq_one_letter_code
_entity_poly.pdbx_strand_id
1 'polypeptide(L)'
;MTSCQICNGQDFKYKCPTCFIKFCSVQCFNVHKELPCEKPALAPPSENLPVEHPPLTYRFPTADTVPVEKLQALAHSDELKECLSNPHVRNILKSLVQSQTPETSITNAMKEPIFLELAHACLKIVEPEKFQHELGKRF
;
A
#
# COMPACT_ATOMS: atom_id res chain seq x y z
N MET A 1 -6.48 13.16 -29.87
CA MET A 1 -6.44 14.62 -30.02
C MET A 1 -6.96 15.22 -28.73
N THR A 2 -6.21 16.10 -28.08
CA THR A 2 -6.57 16.64 -26.76
C THR A 2 -6.81 18.13 -26.96
N SER A 3 -8.07 18.55 -26.91
CA SER A 3 -8.44 19.94 -27.17
C SER A 3 -8.23 20.84 -25.95
N CYS A 4 -8.17 22.14 -26.22
CA CYS A 4 -8.25 23.19 -25.23
C CYS A 4 -9.56 23.07 -24.44
N GLN A 5 -9.48 22.91 -23.12
CA GLN A 5 -10.66 22.76 -22.25
C GLN A 5 -11.39 24.09 -21.99
N ILE A 6 -10.92 25.19 -22.58
CA ILE A 6 -11.49 26.54 -22.39
C ILE A 6 -12.32 26.94 -23.61
N CYS A 7 -11.76 26.78 -24.81
CA CYS A 7 -12.45 27.15 -26.06
C CYS A 7 -12.88 25.96 -26.92
N ASN A 8 -12.43 24.73 -26.61
CA ASN A 8 -12.68 23.48 -27.35
C ASN A 8 -12.37 23.49 -28.86
N GLY A 9 -11.86 24.59 -29.43
CA GLY A 9 -11.70 24.75 -30.88
C GLY A 9 -10.30 24.45 -31.43
N GLN A 10 -9.29 24.31 -30.57
CA GLN A 10 -7.89 24.10 -30.96
C GLN A 10 -7.27 23.01 -30.08
N ASP A 11 -6.21 22.36 -30.56
CA ASP A 11 -5.39 21.47 -29.72
C ASP A 11 -4.72 22.27 -28.59
N PHE A 12 -4.59 21.62 -27.43
CA PHE A 12 -3.93 22.23 -26.29
C PHE A 12 -2.44 22.40 -26.51
N LYS A 13 -1.87 23.50 -26.00
CA LYS A 13 -0.43 23.78 -26.07
C LYS A 13 0.22 23.91 -24.70
N TYR A 14 -0.56 24.29 -23.69
CA TYR A 14 -0.08 24.59 -22.35
C TYR A 14 -1.02 24.00 -21.28
N LYS A 15 -0.51 23.91 -20.05
CA LYS A 15 -1.25 23.44 -18.87
C LYS A 15 -1.09 24.43 -17.72
N CYS A 16 -2.15 24.67 -16.97
CA CYS A 16 -2.09 25.49 -15.77
C CYS A 16 -1.35 24.75 -14.63
N PRO A 17 -0.37 25.35 -13.93
CA PRO A 17 0.33 24.68 -12.84
C PRO A 17 -0.54 24.48 -11.58
N THR A 18 -1.63 25.24 -11.43
CA THR A 18 -2.50 25.18 -10.25
C THR A 18 -3.61 24.15 -10.37
N CYS A 19 -4.24 24.05 -11.55
CA CYS A 19 -5.42 23.20 -11.76
C CYS A 19 -5.27 22.17 -12.88
N PHE A 20 -4.12 22.14 -13.57
CA PHE A 20 -3.81 21.25 -14.69
C PHE A 20 -4.75 21.32 -15.91
N ILE A 21 -5.62 22.32 -15.97
CA ILE A 21 -6.46 22.60 -17.14
C ILE A 21 -5.56 22.83 -18.37
N LYS A 22 -5.94 22.19 -19.48
CA LYS A 22 -5.25 22.24 -20.77
C LYS A 22 -5.81 23.40 -21.58
N PHE A 23 -4.95 24.30 -22.06
CA PHE A 23 -5.37 25.46 -22.85
C PHE A 23 -4.48 25.67 -24.09
N CYS A 24 -5.00 26.36 -25.11
CA CYS A 24 -4.28 26.57 -26.37
C CYS A 24 -3.43 27.86 -26.40
N SER A 25 -3.82 28.92 -25.67
CA SER A 25 -3.16 30.22 -25.75
C SER A 25 -3.32 31.08 -24.49
N VAL A 26 -2.59 32.19 -24.42
CA VAL A 26 -2.68 33.17 -23.32
C VAL A 26 -4.09 33.76 -23.18
N GLN A 27 -4.84 33.89 -24.28
CA GLN A 27 -6.23 34.35 -24.22
C GLN A 27 -7.09 33.38 -23.41
N CYS A 28 -6.93 32.07 -23.64
CA CYS A 28 -7.61 31.05 -22.85
C CYS A 28 -7.10 31.05 -21.40
N PHE A 29 -5.82 31.31 -21.14
CA PHE A 29 -5.29 31.44 -19.78
C PHE A 29 -5.94 32.59 -18.99
N ASN A 30 -6.16 33.75 -19.62
CA ASN A 30 -6.82 34.88 -18.97
C ASN A 30 -8.27 34.57 -18.61
N VAL A 31 -9.03 33.96 -19.54
CA VAL A 31 -10.40 33.48 -19.27
C VAL A 31 -10.42 32.47 -18.12
N HIS A 32 -9.44 31.57 -18.06
CA HIS A 32 -9.32 30.63 -16.94
C HIS A 32 -9.01 31.32 -15.61
N LYS A 33 -8.20 32.38 -15.61
CA LYS A 33 -7.81 33.12 -14.39
C LYS A 33 -8.95 33.95 -13.80
N GLU A 34 -9.96 34.29 -14.61
CA GLU A 34 -11.18 34.98 -14.16
C GLU A 34 -12.19 34.04 -13.49
N LEU A 35 -12.10 32.73 -13.77
CA LEU A 35 -12.82 31.69 -13.03
C LEU A 35 -12.00 31.30 -11.78
N PRO A 36 -12.64 30.84 -10.68
CA PRO A 36 -11.90 30.37 -9.52
C PRO A 36 -11.01 29.19 -9.91
N CYS A 37 -9.71 29.46 -10.01
CA CYS A 37 -8.67 28.47 -10.26
C CYS A 37 -8.41 27.72 -8.97
N GLU A 38 -9.31 26.80 -8.65
CA GLU A 38 -9.09 25.88 -7.55
C GLU A 38 -8.17 24.76 -8.05
N LYS A 39 -7.18 24.43 -7.22
CA LYS A 39 -6.55 23.11 -7.29
C LYS A 39 -7.69 22.10 -7.38
N PRO A 40 -7.70 21.14 -8.33
CA PRO A 40 -8.64 20.04 -8.22
C PRO A 40 -8.48 19.54 -6.80
N ALA A 41 -9.55 19.63 -6.01
CA ALA A 41 -9.59 18.90 -4.76
C ALA A 41 -9.26 17.49 -5.21
N LEU A 42 -8.05 17.01 -4.90
CA LEU A 42 -7.88 15.59 -4.71
C LEU A 42 -9.05 15.28 -3.80
N ALA A 43 -10.05 14.58 -4.34
CA ALA A 43 -11.03 13.94 -3.51
C ALA A 43 -10.22 13.39 -2.33
N PRO A 44 -10.62 13.69 -1.07
CA PRO A 44 -9.91 13.13 0.10
C PRO A 44 -9.63 11.68 -0.29
N PRO A 45 -8.36 11.22 -0.28
CA PRO A 45 -7.99 9.94 -0.90
C PRO A 45 -9.10 8.99 -0.57
N SER A 46 -9.94 8.69 -1.57
CA SER A 46 -11.08 7.85 -1.31
C SER A 46 -10.38 6.58 -0.90
N GLU A 47 -10.47 6.21 0.37
CA GLU A 47 -9.92 4.95 0.89
C GLU A 47 -10.47 3.75 0.11
N ASN A 48 -11.38 3.98 -0.83
CA ASN A 48 -11.62 3.14 -1.99
C ASN A 48 -10.66 3.47 -3.14
N LEU A 49 -9.36 3.16 -2.97
CA LEU A 49 -8.79 2.29 -3.99
C LEU A 49 -9.72 1.07 -4.02
N PRO A 50 -10.29 0.66 -5.17
CA PRO A 50 -10.45 -0.76 -5.37
C PRO A 50 -9.01 -1.27 -5.41
N VAL A 51 -8.42 -1.48 -4.22
CA VAL A 51 -7.59 -2.63 -4.06
C VAL A 51 -8.57 -3.71 -4.46
N GLU A 52 -8.40 -4.20 -5.68
CA GLU A 52 -8.78 -5.56 -6.00
C GLU A 52 -8.03 -6.38 -4.95
N HIS A 53 -8.60 -6.48 -3.75
CA HIS A 53 -8.32 -7.54 -2.84
C HIS A 53 -8.95 -8.68 -3.61
N PRO A 54 -8.18 -9.54 -4.33
CA PRO A 54 -8.74 -10.84 -4.66
C PRO A 54 -9.36 -11.34 -3.35
N PRO A 55 -10.60 -11.86 -3.37
CA PRO A 55 -11.17 -12.41 -2.16
C PRO A 55 -10.08 -13.29 -1.54
N LEU A 56 -9.70 -13.02 -0.28
CA LEU A 56 -8.67 -13.76 0.43
C LEU A 56 -9.19 -15.17 0.76
N THR A 57 -9.84 -15.81 -0.19
CA THR A 57 -10.32 -17.18 -0.16
C THR A 57 -9.15 -18.05 -0.55
N TYR A 58 -8.58 -18.73 0.44
CA TYR A 58 -7.63 -19.80 0.20
C TYR A 58 -8.25 -20.84 -0.72
N ARG A 59 -7.59 -21.15 -1.84
CA ARG A 59 -8.05 -22.23 -2.73
C ARG A 59 -7.92 -23.61 -2.08
N PHE A 60 -6.92 -23.79 -1.21
CA PHE A 60 -6.62 -25.04 -0.52
C PHE A 60 -6.14 -24.75 0.91
N PRO A 61 -7.05 -24.39 1.84
CA PRO A 61 -6.66 -24.13 3.23
C PRO A 61 -6.22 -25.44 3.91
N THR A 62 -5.11 -25.38 4.63
CA THR A 62 -4.59 -26.44 5.50
C THR A 62 -4.68 -26.03 6.98
N ALA A 63 -4.35 -26.94 7.90
CA ALA A 63 -4.29 -26.64 9.33
C ALA A 63 -3.32 -25.49 9.68
N ASP A 64 -2.25 -25.34 8.88
CA ASP A 64 -1.23 -24.28 9.03
C ASP A 64 -1.60 -22.97 8.30
N THR A 65 -2.76 -22.93 7.65
CA THR A 65 -3.21 -21.73 6.93
C THR A 65 -3.87 -20.75 7.90
N VAL A 66 -3.31 -19.54 7.99
CA VAL A 66 -3.85 -18.48 8.87
C VAL A 66 -5.25 -18.04 8.41
N PRO A 67 -6.27 -18.01 9.28
CA PRO A 67 -7.59 -17.52 8.91
C PRO A 67 -7.58 -16.03 8.51
N VAL A 68 -8.42 -15.67 7.54
CA VAL A 68 -8.53 -14.30 7.01
C VAL A 68 -8.87 -13.27 8.10
N GLU A 69 -9.72 -13.65 9.06
CA GLU A 69 -10.10 -12.79 10.18
C GLU A 69 -8.87 -12.41 11.02
N LYS A 70 -7.95 -13.35 11.24
CA LYS A 70 -6.69 -13.09 11.95
C LYS A 70 -5.73 -12.26 11.11
N LEU A 71 -5.72 -12.43 9.79
CA LEU A 71 -4.96 -11.55 8.90
C LEU A 71 -5.47 -10.11 8.91
N GLN A 72 -6.79 -9.91 9.00
CA GLN A 72 -7.37 -8.57 9.14
C GLN A 72 -6.98 -7.94 10.48
N ALA A 73 -6.91 -8.72 11.56
CA ALA A 73 -6.43 -8.23 12.86
C ALA A 73 -4.99 -7.69 12.80
N LEU A 74 -4.13 -8.25 11.95
CA LEU A 74 -2.76 -7.74 11.73
C LEU A 74 -2.76 -6.28 11.25
N ALA A 75 -3.71 -5.90 10.39
CA ALA A 75 -3.79 -4.54 9.84
C ALA A 75 -4.09 -3.48 10.90
N HIS A 76 -4.74 -3.86 12.00
CA HIS A 76 -5.07 -2.97 13.11
C HIS A 76 -3.98 -2.88 14.17
N SER A 77 -2.95 -3.73 14.13
CA SER A 77 -1.85 -3.71 15.09
C SER A 77 -0.86 -2.58 14.84
N ASP A 78 -0.69 -1.70 15.82
CA ASP A 78 0.26 -0.58 15.72
C ASP A 78 1.72 -1.03 15.80
N GLU A 79 2.02 -2.07 16.60
CA GLU A 79 3.35 -2.70 16.70
C GLU A 79 3.81 -3.21 15.31
N LEU A 80 2.89 -3.83 14.57
CA LEU A 80 3.18 -4.36 13.23
C LEU A 80 3.33 -3.24 12.19
N LYS A 81 2.53 -2.16 12.29
CA LYS A 81 2.69 -0.97 11.44
C LYS A 81 4.04 -0.29 11.66
N GLU A 82 4.52 -0.26 12.90
CA GLU A 82 5.84 0.27 13.23
C GLU A 82 6.96 -0.56 12.59
N CYS A 83 6.90 -1.89 12.70
CA CYS A 83 7.83 -2.79 12.00
C CYS A 83 7.80 -2.57 10.47
N LEU A 84 6.61 -2.41 9.89
CA LEU A 84 6.43 -2.16 8.45
C LEU A 84 6.85 -0.74 8.03
N SER A 85 7.04 0.18 8.95
CA SER A 85 7.55 1.53 8.64
C SER A 85 9.01 1.46 8.20
N ASN A 86 9.74 0.41 8.59
CA ASN A 86 11.10 0.17 8.15
C ASN A 86 11.15 -0.30 6.68
N PRO A 87 11.82 0.44 5.76
CA PRO A 87 11.89 0.08 4.35
C PRO A 87 12.61 -1.25 4.10
N HIS A 88 13.56 -1.65 4.96
CA HIS A 88 14.28 -2.91 4.81
C HIS A 88 13.36 -4.11 5.02
N VAL A 89 12.48 -4.06 6.02
CA VAL A 89 11.49 -5.12 6.28
C VAL A 89 10.56 -5.29 5.07
N ARG A 90 10.09 -4.17 4.49
CA ARG A 90 9.26 -4.19 3.28
C ARG A 90 9.99 -4.80 2.09
N ASN A 91 11.29 -4.55 1.95
CA ASN A 91 12.09 -5.12 0.88
C ASN A 91 12.30 -6.63 1.08
N ILE A 92 12.55 -7.08 2.30
CA ILE A 92 12.64 -8.50 2.64
C ILE A 92 11.32 -9.20 2.27
N LEU A 93 10.18 -8.66 2.70
CA LEU A 93 8.86 -9.21 2.37
C LEU A 93 8.62 -9.31 0.87
N LYS A 94 8.93 -8.26 0.10
CA LYS A 94 8.80 -8.29 -1.37
C LYS A 94 9.70 -9.36 -1.98
N SER A 95 10.94 -9.48 -1.51
CA SER A 95 11.90 -10.47 -1.98
C SER A 95 11.43 -11.89 -1.67
N LEU A 96 10.86 -12.14 -0.49
CA LEU A 96 10.29 -13.43 -0.10
C LEU A 96 9.15 -13.85 -1.04
N VAL A 97 8.19 -12.94 -1.27
CA VAL A 97 7.03 -13.22 -2.14
C VAL A 97 7.44 -13.47 -3.60
N GLN A 98 8.50 -12.81 -4.06
CA GLN A 98 9.01 -12.95 -5.43
C GLN A 98 10.08 -14.05 -5.58
N SER A 99 10.48 -14.70 -4.49
CA SER A 99 11.59 -15.65 -4.50
C SER A 99 11.23 -16.94 -5.23
N GLN A 100 12.21 -17.48 -5.98
CA GLN A 100 12.09 -18.80 -6.61
C GLN A 100 12.41 -19.93 -5.63
N THR A 101 13.01 -19.60 -4.48
CA THR A 101 13.49 -20.54 -3.44
C THR A 101 12.92 -20.15 -2.07
N PRO A 102 11.61 -20.37 -1.82
CA PRO A 102 10.94 -19.86 -0.62
C PRO A 102 11.57 -20.35 0.69
N GLU A 103 12.01 -21.61 0.75
CA GLU A 103 12.62 -22.21 1.94
C GLU A 103 13.95 -21.55 2.33
N THR A 104 14.84 -21.31 1.37
CA THR A 104 16.12 -20.63 1.64
C THR A 104 15.91 -19.15 1.92
N SER A 105 15.00 -18.51 1.19
CA SER A 105 14.72 -17.09 1.35
C SER A 105 14.11 -16.80 2.72
N ILE A 106 13.16 -17.62 3.21
CA ILE A 106 12.60 -17.45 4.55
C ILE A 106 13.65 -17.71 5.63
N THR A 107 14.50 -18.73 5.46
CA THR A 107 15.58 -19.04 6.41
C THR A 107 16.59 -17.90 6.53
N ASN A 108 16.93 -17.24 5.43
CA ASN A 108 17.81 -16.08 5.46
C ASN A 108 17.12 -14.86 6.06
N ALA A 109 15.84 -14.63 5.76
CA ALA A 109 15.08 -13.55 6.37
C ALA A 109 14.99 -13.71 7.89
N MET A 110 14.82 -14.93 8.41
CA MET A 110 14.80 -15.24 9.85
C MET A 110 16.11 -14.89 10.60
N LYS A 111 17.23 -14.71 9.89
CA LYS A 111 18.49 -14.25 10.49
C LYS A 111 18.51 -12.74 10.72
N GLU A 112 17.65 -11.99 10.03
CA GLU A 112 17.57 -10.55 10.14
C GLU A 112 16.71 -10.16 11.36
N PRO A 113 17.25 -9.39 12.32
CA PRO A 113 16.51 -9.06 13.55
C PRO A 113 15.22 -8.29 13.26
N ILE A 114 15.25 -7.40 12.27
CA ILE A 114 14.09 -6.60 11.85
C ILE A 114 12.93 -7.45 11.29
N PHE A 115 13.24 -8.61 10.69
CA PHE A 115 12.22 -9.53 10.19
C PHE A 115 11.73 -10.47 11.30
N LEU A 116 12.62 -10.84 12.22
CA LEU A 116 12.24 -11.61 13.40
C LEU A 116 11.25 -10.84 14.29
N GLU A 117 11.48 -9.54 14.51
CA GLU A 117 10.53 -8.70 15.25
C GLU A 117 9.16 -8.64 14.59
N LEU A 118 9.11 -8.48 13.27
CA LEU A 118 7.86 -8.55 12.51
C LEU A 118 7.17 -9.92 12.70
N ALA A 119 7.92 -11.02 12.57
CA ALA A 119 7.36 -12.36 12.71
C ALA A 119 6.78 -12.59 14.11
N HIS A 120 7.48 -12.12 15.16
CA HIS A 120 6.97 -12.16 16.53
C HIS A 120 5.68 -11.35 16.70
N ALA A 121 5.63 -10.13 16.16
CA ALA A 121 4.44 -9.29 16.20
C ALA A 121 3.25 -9.96 15.49
N CYS A 122 3.49 -10.61 14.34
CA CYS A 122 2.47 -11.41 13.64
C CYS A 122 1.97 -12.59 14.49
N LEU A 123 2.89 -13.40 15.03
CA LEU A 123 2.56 -14.60 15.80
C LEU A 123 1.80 -14.28 17.09
N LYS A 124 2.13 -13.17 17.76
CA LYS A 124 1.41 -12.67 18.94
C LYS A 124 -0.07 -12.42 18.67
N ILE A 125 -0.43 -12.06 17.44
CA ILE A 125 -1.82 -11.79 17.03
C ILE A 125 -2.49 -13.06 16.49
N VAL A 126 -1.77 -13.83 15.69
CA VAL A 126 -2.33 -14.99 14.98
C VAL A 126 -2.45 -16.21 15.89
N GLU A 127 -1.47 -16.43 16.78
CA GLU A 127 -1.42 -17.58 17.70
C GLU A 127 -0.89 -17.16 19.08
N PRO A 128 -1.63 -16.32 19.83
CA PRO A 128 -1.19 -15.84 21.14
C PRO A 128 -0.89 -16.99 22.13
N GLU A 129 -1.67 -18.07 22.09
CA GLU A 129 -1.52 -19.21 23.02
C GLU A 129 -0.22 -19.99 22.82
N LYS A 130 0.23 -20.17 21.56
CA LYS A 130 1.50 -20.85 21.25
C LYS A 130 2.69 -19.94 21.56
N PHE A 131 2.59 -18.67 21.23
CA PHE A 131 3.66 -17.70 21.44
C PHE A 131 4.00 -17.50 22.93
N GLN A 132 3.00 -17.48 23.82
CA GLN A 132 3.20 -17.39 25.27
C GLN A 132 3.93 -18.63 25.82
N HIS A 133 3.64 -19.82 25.30
CA HIS A 133 4.27 -21.07 25.72
C HIS A 133 5.74 -21.15 25.28
N GLU A 134 6.11 -20.57 24.13
CA GLU A 134 7.49 -20.54 23.65
C GLU A 134 8.38 -19.54 24.41
N LEU A 135 7.83 -18.40 24.85
CA LEU A 135 8.55 -17.48 25.74
C LEU A 135 8.80 -18.10 27.13
N GLY A 136 7.84 -18.86 27.66
CA GLY A 136 7.94 -19.53 28.95
C GLY A 136 8.95 -20.69 29.00
N LYS A 137 9.40 -21.21 27.85
CA LYS A 137 10.41 -22.27 27.76
C LYS A 137 11.84 -21.74 27.61
N ARG A 138 12.00 -20.41 27.49
CA ARG A 138 13.30 -19.74 27.28
C ARG A 138 13.89 -19.17 28.58
N PHE A 139 13.28 -19.48 29.74
CA PHE A 139 13.78 -19.19 31.08
C PHE A 139 13.91 -20.48 31.89
#